data_AF-A0A077XPC3-F1
#
_entry.id   AF-A0A077XPC3-F1
#
_cell.length_a   1.000
_cell.length_b   1.000
_cell.length_c   1.000
_cell.angle_alpha   90.00
_cell.angle_beta   90.00
_cell.angle_gamma   90.00
#
_symmetry.space_group_name_H-M   'P 1'
#
loop_
_entity.id
_entity.type
_entity.pdbx_description
1 polymer ?
#
loop_
_entity_poly.entity_id
_entity_poly.type
_entity_poly.pdbx_seq_one_letter_code
_entity_poly.pdbx_strand_id
1 'polypeptide(L)'
;MWNQRIKTWGGDTLTSIKGGYAAMTTSVNQTGAGESSIKIRYKEDFGQIERITFRFNRYLAFLHKGAGKGVAGSKGSTWTTKDGVKKSTNAASLGKLGSGKRKAKEWLTPKLDVAIPKLADQLLEEKIEFAMKAITLK
;
A
#
# COMPACT_ATOMS: atom_id res chain seq x y z
N MET A 1 -12.23 6.44 -21.39
CA MET A 1 -10.94 5.70 -21.50
C MET A 1 -10.09 5.82 -20.23
N TRP A 2 -10.00 7.00 -19.61
CA TRP A 2 -9.27 7.27 -18.37
C TRP A 2 -9.49 6.26 -17.22
N ASN A 3 -10.73 6.06 -16.75
CA ASN A 3 -11.00 5.14 -15.63
C ASN A 3 -10.54 3.71 -15.91
N GLN A 4 -10.60 3.26 -17.16
CA GLN A 4 -10.14 1.93 -17.53
C GLN A 4 -8.61 1.83 -17.44
N ARG A 5 -7.89 2.86 -17.93
CA ARG A 5 -6.43 2.94 -17.80
C ARG A 5 -6.00 2.90 -16.33
N ILE A 6 -6.68 3.67 -15.48
CA ILE A 6 -6.44 3.68 -14.03
C ILE A 6 -6.72 2.31 -13.39
N LYS A 7 -7.79 1.64 -13.79
CA LYS A 7 -8.12 0.30 -13.29
C LYS A 7 -7.08 -0.73 -13.72
N THR A 8 -6.58 -0.66 -14.95
CA THR A 8 -5.49 -1.51 -15.45
C THR A 8 -4.20 -1.26 -14.65
N TRP A 9 -3.75 0.00 -14.57
CA TRP A 9 -2.58 0.39 -13.78
C TRP A 9 -2.68 -0.08 -12.33
N GLY A 10 -3.84 0.12 -11.71
CA GLY A 10 -4.07 -0.27 -10.33
C GLY A 10 -4.09 -1.79 -10.13
N GLY A 11 -4.61 -2.54 -11.11
CA GLY A 11 -4.55 -4.00 -11.15
C GLY A 11 -3.11 -4.52 -11.24
N ASP A 12 -2.32 -3.99 -12.17
CA ASP A 12 -0.92 -4.38 -12.36
C ASP A 12 -0.06 -4.04 -11.13
N THR A 13 -0.32 -2.88 -10.55
CA THR A 13 0.32 -2.45 -9.31
C THR A 13 -0.05 -3.36 -8.14
N LEU A 14 -1.33 -3.72 -8.01
CA LEU A 14 -1.78 -4.66 -6.98
C LEU A 14 -1.11 -6.03 -7.13
N THR A 15 -1.01 -6.54 -8.35
CA THR A 15 -0.32 -7.80 -8.66
C THR A 15 1.15 -7.73 -8.27
N SER A 16 1.83 -6.63 -8.61
CA SER A 16 3.24 -6.41 -8.26
C SER A 16 3.47 -6.34 -6.74
N ILE A 17 2.56 -5.68 -6.02
CA ILE A 17 2.58 -5.59 -4.55
C ILE A 17 2.38 -6.98 -3.93
N LYS A 18 1.40 -7.75 -4.40
CA LYS A 18 1.14 -9.11 -3.92
C LYS A 18 2.33 -10.04 -4.19
N GLY A 19 2.93 -9.97 -5.37
CA GLY A 19 4.16 -10.70 -5.69
C GLY A 19 5.33 -10.31 -4.79
N GLY A 20 5.50 -9.01 -4.52
CA GLY A 20 6.51 -8.51 -3.57
C GLY A 20 6.30 -9.05 -2.15
N TYR A 21 5.06 -9.15 -1.69
CA TYR A 21 4.73 -9.75 -0.41
C TYR A 21 4.97 -11.28 -0.40
N ALA A 22 4.51 -11.99 -1.43
CA ALA A 22 4.63 -13.44 -1.53
C ALA A 22 6.10 -13.89 -1.52
N ALA A 23 6.99 -13.19 -2.26
CA ALA A 23 8.43 -13.45 -2.29
C ALA A 23 9.11 -13.36 -0.90
N MET A 24 8.48 -12.67 0.06
CA MET A 24 9.01 -12.48 1.41
C MET A 24 8.47 -13.48 2.43
N THR A 25 7.49 -14.29 2.05
CA THR A 25 6.90 -15.35 2.88
C THR A 25 7.48 -16.70 2.51
N THR A 26 7.83 -17.52 3.52
CA THR A 26 8.48 -18.82 3.32
C THR A 26 7.49 -19.97 3.09
N SER A 27 6.18 -19.74 3.22
CA SER A 27 5.16 -20.77 3.02
C SER A 27 3.83 -20.15 2.56
N VAL A 28 3.24 -20.72 1.50
CA VAL A 28 1.95 -20.35 0.90
C VAL A 28 0.81 -20.35 1.93
N ASN A 29 0.88 -21.25 2.92
CA ASN A 29 -0.08 -21.35 4.03
C ASN A 29 0.02 -20.17 5.02
N GLN A 30 1.18 -19.49 5.11
CA GLN A 30 1.34 -18.28 5.92
C GLN A 30 1.05 -17.00 5.12
N THR A 31 1.08 -17.07 3.78
CA THR A 31 0.84 -15.95 2.87
C THR A 31 -0.65 -15.62 2.75
N GLY A 32 -1.52 -16.63 2.77
CA GLY A 32 -2.93 -16.51 2.37
C GLY A 32 -3.71 -15.37 3.03
N ALA A 33 -3.68 -15.25 4.37
CA ALA A 33 -4.41 -14.20 5.09
C ALA A 33 -3.80 -12.80 4.89
N GLY A 34 -2.48 -12.71 4.71
CA GLY A 34 -1.80 -11.44 4.45
C GLY A 34 -2.08 -10.94 3.05
N GLU A 35 -1.86 -11.78 2.06
CA GLU A 35 -2.02 -11.44 0.66
C GLU A 35 -3.48 -11.15 0.30
N SER A 36 -4.43 -11.96 0.79
CA SER A 36 -5.86 -11.74 0.56
C SER A 36 -6.37 -10.43 1.19
N SER A 37 -5.68 -9.92 2.21
CA SER A 37 -6.00 -8.62 2.80
C SER A 37 -5.54 -7.44 1.93
N ILE A 38 -4.57 -7.66 1.03
CA ILE A 38 -4.07 -6.63 0.12
C ILE A 38 -5.10 -6.43 -0.99
N LYS A 39 -5.79 -5.29 -0.94
CA LYS A 39 -6.88 -4.94 -1.86
C LYS A 39 -6.69 -3.52 -2.38
N ILE A 40 -7.19 -3.26 -3.57
CA ILE A 40 -7.30 -1.91 -4.12
C ILE A 40 -8.74 -1.42 -4.00
N ARG A 41 -8.93 -0.14 -3.70
CA ARG A 41 -10.22 0.54 -3.72
C ARG A 41 -10.09 1.79 -4.57
N TYR A 42 -11.08 2.00 -5.43
CA TYR A 42 -11.25 3.23 -6.19
C TYR A 42 -12.40 4.03 -5.58
N LYS A 43 -12.19 5.33 -5.41
CA LYS A 43 -13.26 6.30 -5.15
C LYS A 43 -13.45 7.09 -6.43
N GLU A 44 -14.69 7.12 -6.91
CA GLU A 44 -15.09 7.89 -8.07
C GLU A 44 -15.82 9.16 -7.60
N ASP A 45 -15.59 10.26 -8.30
CA ASP A 45 -16.30 11.53 -8.16
C ASP A 45 -16.57 12.10 -9.56
N PHE A 46 -17.80 12.58 -9.80
CA PHE A 46 -18.28 12.99 -11.13
C PHE A 46 -17.97 12.00 -12.28
N GLY A 47 -18.02 10.69 -11.98
CA GLY A 47 -17.75 9.64 -12.96
C GLY A 47 -16.26 9.44 -13.30
N GLN A 48 -15.34 10.11 -12.60
CA GLN A 48 -13.89 9.93 -12.74
C GLN A 48 -13.29 9.38 -11.44
N ILE A 49 -12.25 8.56 -11.55
CA ILE A 49 -11.52 8.09 -10.36
C ILE A 49 -10.74 9.26 -9.74
N GLU A 50 -11.18 9.70 -8.56
CA GLU A 50 -10.53 10.76 -7.76
C GLU A 50 -9.42 10.17 -6.89
N ARG A 51 -9.62 8.96 -6.36
CA ARG A 51 -8.71 8.38 -5.35
C ARG A 51 -8.51 6.89 -5.52
N ILE A 52 -7.25 6.49 -5.40
CA ILE A 52 -6.83 5.10 -5.35
C ILE A 52 -6.33 4.81 -3.92
N THR A 53 -6.77 3.70 -3.34
CA THR A 53 -6.34 3.29 -2.00
C THR A 53 -5.95 1.82 -1.99
N PHE A 54 -4.69 1.54 -1.64
CA PHE A 54 -4.26 0.20 -1.28
C PHE A 54 -4.57 -0.06 0.19
N ARG A 55 -5.33 -1.11 0.45
CA ARG A 55 -5.75 -1.56 1.78
C ARG A 55 -5.06 -2.86 2.10
N PHE A 56 -4.71 -3.05 3.36
CA PHE A 56 -4.08 -4.25 3.86
C PHE A 56 -4.24 -4.33 5.38
N ASN A 57 -4.09 -5.54 5.93
CA ASN A 57 -4.12 -5.73 7.37
C ASN A 57 -2.95 -5.01 8.05
N ARG A 58 -3.23 -4.38 9.20
CA ARG A 58 -2.26 -3.57 9.95
C ARG A 58 -0.92 -4.25 10.18
N TYR A 59 -0.90 -5.54 10.48
CA TYR A 59 0.33 -6.26 10.81
C TYR A 59 1.33 -6.30 9.65
N LEU A 60 0.88 -6.11 8.41
CA LEU A 60 1.74 -6.03 7.23
C LEU A 60 2.61 -4.76 7.24
N ALA A 61 2.15 -3.67 7.87
CA ALA A 61 2.98 -2.49 8.11
C ALA A 61 4.13 -2.78 9.08
N PHE A 62 3.89 -3.62 10.09
CA PHE A 62 4.94 -4.04 11.02
C PHE A 62 5.99 -4.89 10.33
N LEU A 63 5.57 -5.79 9.44
CA LEU A 63 6.48 -6.54 8.58
C LEU A 63 7.28 -5.61 7.67
N HIS A 64 6.60 -4.66 7.03
CA HIS A 64 7.20 -3.70 6.12
C HIS A 64 8.34 -2.90 6.78
N LYS A 65 8.10 -2.40 8.00
CA LYS A 65 9.06 -1.60 8.76
C LYS A 65 9.99 -2.40 9.68
N GLY A 66 9.81 -3.71 9.80
CA GLY A 66 10.59 -4.55 10.73
C GLY A 66 10.20 -4.41 12.21
N ALA A 67 9.05 -3.83 12.51
CA ALA A 67 8.57 -3.69 13.89
C ALA A 67 8.16 -5.03 14.49
N GLY A 68 8.38 -5.22 15.79
CA GLY A 68 8.10 -6.49 16.47
C GLY A 68 8.00 -6.36 17.99
N LYS A 69 7.90 -7.50 18.68
CA LYS A 69 7.89 -7.52 20.15
C LYS A 69 9.20 -6.92 20.65
N GLY A 70 9.09 -5.86 21.46
CA GLY A 70 10.25 -5.17 22.05
C GLY A 70 10.97 -4.17 21.13
N VAL A 71 10.61 -4.07 19.85
CA VAL A 71 11.27 -3.22 18.85
C VAL A 71 10.27 -2.45 18.00
N ALA A 72 9.79 -1.32 18.52
CA ALA A 72 8.80 -0.45 17.89
C ALA A 72 9.43 0.85 17.38
N GLY A 73 8.71 1.54 16.49
CA GLY A 73 9.07 2.87 16.02
C GLY A 73 8.99 3.95 17.09
N SER A 74 9.20 5.20 16.70
CA SER A 74 9.04 6.38 17.57
C SER A 74 7.59 6.58 18.03
N LYS A 75 6.62 6.19 17.20
CA LYS A 75 5.19 6.28 17.49
C LYS A 75 4.59 4.89 17.68
N GLY A 76 3.95 4.70 18.82
CA GLY A 76 3.21 3.48 19.17
C GLY A 76 1.82 3.40 18.53
N SER A 77 1.10 2.37 18.90
CA SER A 77 -0.27 2.10 18.46
C SER A 77 -1.15 1.64 19.60
N THR A 78 -2.46 1.85 19.45
CA THR A 78 -3.50 1.21 20.27
C THR A 78 -4.31 0.25 19.42
N TRP A 79 -4.78 -0.84 20.04
CA TRP A 79 -5.66 -1.82 19.42
C TRP A 79 -6.57 -2.46 20.46
N THR A 80 -7.71 -2.99 20.01
CA THR A 80 -8.64 -3.75 20.84
C THR A 80 -8.44 -5.24 20.55
N THR A 81 -8.33 -6.08 21.58
CA THR A 81 -8.26 -7.54 21.42
C THR A 81 -9.64 -8.12 21.07
N LYS A 82 -9.68 -9.40 20.69
CA LYS A 82 -10.96 -10.11 20.45
C LYS A 82 -11.88 -10.07 21.67
N ASP A 83 -11.30 -10.05 22.87
CA ASP A 83 -12.01 -10.00 24.15
C ASP A 83 -12.40 -8.57 24.57
N GLY A 84 -12.27 -7.58 23.68
CA GLY A 84 -12.64 -6.19 23.96
C GLY A 84 -11.61 -5.38 24.75
N VAL A 85 -10.46 -5.96 25.13
CA VAL A 85 -9.44 -5.26 25.92
C VAL A 85 -8.62 -4.32 25.05
N LYS A 86 -8.57 -3.04 25.42
CA LYS A 86 -7.71 -2.05 24.78
C LYS A 86 -6.26 -2.26 25.22
N LYS A 87 -5.37 -2.48 24.26
CA LYS A 87 -3.92 -2.58 24.45
C LYS A 87 -3.20 -1.46 23.71
N SER A 88 -1.99 -1.15 24.17
CA SER A 88 -1.10 -0.17 23.56
C SER A 88 0.30 -0.75 23.38
N THR A 89 1.07 -0.13 22.49
CA THR A 89 2.49 -0.42 22.33
C THR A 89 3.21 -0.19 23.67
N ASN A 90 4.01 -1.17 24.11
CA ASN A 90 4.83 -1.02 25.30
C ASN A 90 5.81 0.16 25.11
N ALA A 91 5.74 1.16 25.99
CA ALA A 91 6.59 2.35 25.93
C ALA A 91 8.09 1.99 25.88
N ALA A 92 8.51 0.96 26.60
CA ALA A 92 9.91 0.49 26.62
C ALA A 92 10.40 -0.08 25.28
N SER A 93 9.50 -0.33 24.32
CA SER A 93 9.83 -0.77 22.96
C SER A 93 9.98 0.37 21.96
N LEU A 94 9.56 1.59 22.30
CA LEU A 94 9.61 2.73 21.38
C LEU A 94 11.06 3.14 21.09
N GLY A 95 11.31 3.61 19.87
CA GLY A 95 12.63 4.04 19.41
C GLY A 95 13.62 2.90 19.14
N LYS A 96 13.21 1.64 19.33
CA LYS A 96 14.05 0.44 19.12
C LYS A 96 13.83 -0.23 17.76
N LEU A 97 13.21 0.47 16.82
CA LEU A 97 13.02 -0.05 15.47
C LEU A 97 14.38 -0.28 14.81
N GLY A 98 14.57 -1.45 14.19
CA GLY A 98 15.83 -1.83 13.56
C GLY A 98 16.91 -2.33 14.52
N SER A 99 16.76 -2.17 15.85
CA SER A 99 17.74 -2.67 16.83
C SER A 99 17.55 -4.16 17.17
N GLY A 100 16.50 -4.79 16.65
CA GLY A 100 16.16 -6.19 16.93
C GLY A 100 16.60 -7.16 15.85
N LYS A 101 16.35 -8.46 16.10
CA LYS A 101 16.61 -9.53 15.12
C LYS A 101 15.68 -9.49 13.90
N ARG A 102 14.54 -8.79 13.99
CA ARG A 102 13.56 -8.71 12.89
C ARG A 102 14.02 -7.68 11.87
N LYS A 103 14.34 -8.13 10.66
CA LYS A 103 14.64 -7.26 9.52
C LYS A 103 13.36 -6.73 8.87
N ALA A 104 13.41 -5.49 8.39
CA ALA A 104 12.38 -4.92 7.54
C ALA A 104 12.25 -5.74 6.25
N LYS A 105 11.01 -5.91 5.79
CA LYS A 105 10.69 -6.62 4.56
C LYS A 105 9.88 -5.70 3.67
N GLU A 106 10.55 -4.95 2.81
CA GLU A 106 9.95 -3.84 2.07
C GLU A 106 9.08 -4.30 0.88
N TRP A 107 7.95 -4.93 1.17
CA TRP A 107 7.07 -5.51 0.15
C TRP A 107 6.23 -4.48 -0.63
N LEU A 108 6.03 -3.27 -0.08
CA LEU A 108 5.12 -2.26 -0.60
C LEU A 108 5.84 -1.11 -1.31
N THR A 109 6.65 -0.34 -0.56
CA THR A 109 7.29 0.89 -1.05
C THR A 109 8.03 0.73 -2.37
N PRO A 110 8.92 -0.28 -2.56
CA PRO A 110 9.64 -0.43 -3.82
C PRO A 110 8.72 -0.68 -5.03
N LYS A 111 7.52 -1.24 -4.81
CA LYS A 111 6.54 -1.45 -5.87
C LYS A 111 5.80 -0.17 -6.21
N LEU A 112 5.49 0.65 -5.20
CA LEU A 112 4.87 1.95 -5.40
C LEU A 112 5.84 2.95 -6.05
N ASP A 113 7.12 2.95 -5.67
CA ASP A 113 8.14 3.85 -6.23
C ASP A 113 8.32 3.64 -7.74
N VAL A 114 8.08 2.42 -8.23
CA VAL A 114 8.09 2.10 -9.67
C VAL A 114 6.75 2.42 -10.34
N ALA A 115 5.63 2.22 -9.65
CA ALA A 115 4.30 2.34 -10.24
C ALA A 115 3.79 3.77 -10.30
N ILE A 116 4.05 4.59 -9.28
CA ILE A 116 3.54 5.96 -9.16
C ILE A 116 4.04 6.87 -10.30
N PRO A 117 5.32 6.85 -10.71
CA PRO A 117 5.78 7.67 -11.83
C PRO A 117 5.03 7.36 -13.13
N LYS A 118 4.81 6.08 -13.43
CA LYS A 118 4.04 5.65 -14.61
C LYS A 118 2.61 6.17 -14.61
N LEU A 119 1.99 6.29 -13.43
CA LEU A 119 0.67 6.90 -13.30
C LEU A 119 0.70 8.40 -13.59
N ALA A 120 1.74 9.08 -13.14
CA ALA A 120 1.92 10.51 -13.37
C ALA A 120 2.10 10.81 -14.87
N ASP A 121 2.87 9.97 -15.57
CA ASP A 121 3.06 10.08 -17.02
C ASP A 121 1.73 9.92 -17.76
N GLN A 122 0.93 8.89 -17.42
CA GLN A 122 -0.41 8.69 -17.98
C GLN A 122 -1.35 9.88 -17.74
N LEU A 123 -1.27 10.50 -16.56
CA LEU A 123 -2.08 11.68 -16.24
C LEU A 123 -1.65 12.90 -17.07
N LEU A 124 -0.35 13.06 -17.30
CA LEU A 124 0.17 14.15 -18.11
C LEU A 124 -0.30 14.02 -19.57
N GLU A 125 -0.23 12.82 -20.15
CA GLU A 125 -0.73 12.53 -21.49
C GLU A 125 -2.22 12.89 -21.65
N GLU A 126 -3.07 12.45 -20.71
CA GLU A 126 -4.50 12.74 -20.74
C GLU A 126 -4.78 14.26 -20.68
N LYS A 127 -4.03 14.99 -19.85
CA LYS A 127 -4.16 16.45 -19.75
C LYS A 127 -3.72 17.17 -21.02
N ILE A 128 -2.65 16.71 -21.66
CA ILE A 128 -2.18 17.26 -22.94
C ILE A 128 -3.23 17.01 -24.03
N GLU A 129 -3.78 15.79 -24.11
CA GLU A 129 -4.84 15.47 -25.08
C GLU A 129 -6.08 16.36 -24.89
N PHE A 130 -6.49 16.56 -23.64
CA PHE A 130 -7.60 17.47 -23.32
C PHE A 130 -7.30 18.92 -23.72
N ALA A 131 -6.10 19.42 -23.44
CA ALA A 131 -5.69 20.77 -23.82
C ALA A 131 -5.67 20.95 -25.35
N MET A 132 -5.15 19.97 -26.10
CA MET A 132 -5.13 20.01 -27.56
C MET A 132 -6.54 20.02 -28.17
N LYS A 133 -7.46 19.20 -27.64
CA LYS A 133 -8.87 19.20 -28.05
C LYS A 133 -9.57 20.54 -27.76
N ALA A 134 -9.23 21.18 -26.64
CA ALA A 134 -9.79 22.50 -26.31
C ALA A 134 -9.30 23.61 -27.26
N ILE A 135 -8.06 23.50 -27.76
CA ILE A 135 -7.48 24.45 -28.71
C ILE A 135 -8.09 24.30 -30.10
N THR A 136 -8.36 23.07 -30.56
CA THR A 136 -8.95 22.80 -31.88
C THR A 136 -10.45 23.06 -31.98
N LEU A 137 -11.14 23.30 -30.85
CA LEU A 137 -12.57 23.67 -30.81
C LEU A 137 -12.81 25.18 -30.99
N LYS A 138 -11.90 25.90 -31.65
CA LYS A 138 -12.07 27.29 -32.09
C LYS A 138 -12.08 27.36 -33.60
#